data_AF-A0A150R365-F1
#
_entry.id   AF-A0A150R365-F1
#
_cell.length_a   1.000
_cell.length_b   1.000
_cell.length_c   1.000
_cell.angle_alpha   90.00
_cell.angle_beta   90.00
_cell.angle_gamma   90.00
#
_symmetry.space_group_name_H-M   'P 1'
#
loop_
_entity.id
_entity.type
_entity.pdbx_description
1 polymer ?
#
loop_
_entity_poly.entity_id
_entity_poly.type
_entity_poly.pdbx_seq_one_letter_code
_entity_poly.pdbx_strand_id
1 'polypeptide(L)'
;MQSTMRRTVLLALFSGLAVAACSSPDAESLFAAGGAGPGSTASSGGGDGGAPGEGGAPGNGGAPGEGGAGGTGGDEGPVIVDPPVCGDTYVDCDGNEENGCEVNVMGDALHCGTCPVPCRGSCQEGTCVQTRTHAMGQHDPLYIAVAGGDLFWTNGEEGSVMQWSHETEETTVIASDQVEPAGIKADATHVFWVTQGDRDPYTGAVVRARRGSDEAPVVVAAAQTAPFGLALDDEFVYWTNREGGGGVVRARKDSNGNGPFTTIWGGAGSPHAVIVDATHVYWTVLPLDDGEGRVMAARKDSKGEGPFTTIATAQGAVREIALDGTYVYWTTSSTGTVMRAPKVGGQGEVTALVTGAPNPRGIVADRTGVYWTDPESVNIMKIWPNGIQGTFVAREASPYGIALDAERVYWTNGLGSNGTIESAPK
;
A
#
# COMPACT_ATOMS: atom_id res chain seq x y z
N MET A 1 -25.26 39.96 53.84
CA MET A 1 -24.60 38.92 53.04
C MET A 1 -25.21 38.98 51.64
N GLN A 2 -24.73 39.91 50.80
CA GLN A 2 -23.75 39.70 49.70
C GLN A 2 -24.17 38.57 48.74
N SER A 3 -24.17 38.71 47.41
CA SER A 3 -23.91 39.84 46.50
C SER A 3 -24.16 39.35 45.05
N THR A 4 -25.15 39.95 44.39
CA THR A 4 -25.11 40.57 43.03
C THR A 4 -24.71 39.76 41.78
N MET A 5 -25.71 39.53 40.90
CA MET A 5 -25.54 39.44 39.44
C MET A 5 -25.27 40.82 38.83
N ARG A 6 -24.38 40.91 37.83
CA ARG A 6 -24.29 42.06 36.91
C ARG A 6 -24.13 41.61 35.46
N ARG A 7 -25.08 42.04 34.62
CA ARG A 7 -24.95 42.24 33.17
C ARG A 7 -24.06 43.47 32.93
N THR A 8 -23.17 43.40 31.93
CA THR A 8 -22.67 44.59 31.22
C THR A 8 -22.36 44.25 29.77
N VAL A 9 -23.08 44.91 28.87
CA VAL A 9 -22.75 45.13 27.45
C VAL A 9 -21.72 46.25 27.39
N LEU A 10 -20.68 46.16 26.54
CA LEU A 10 -20.00 47.35 26.04
C LEU A 10 -19.44 47.13 24.63
N LEU A 11 -20.00 47.90 23.70
CA LEU A 11 -19.56 48.16 22.34
C LEU A 11 -18.74 49.47 22.41
N ALA A 12 -17.54 49.55 21.82
CA ALA A 12 -16.92 50.83 21.47
C ALA A 12 -15.88 50.68 20.36
N LEU A 13 -16.12 51.45 19.30
CA LEU A 13 -15.23 51.76 18.18
C LEU A 13 -14.06 52.68 18.61
N PHE A 14 -13.05 52.74 17.74
CA PHE A 14 -12.19 53.86 17.28
C PHE A 14 -10.77 53.29 17.07
N SER A 15 -9.95 53.57 16.05
CA SER A 15 -10.00 54.22 14.75
C SER A 15 -8.53 54.45 14.35
N GLY A 16 -8.18 54.20 13.09
CA GLY A 16 -7.10 54.88 12.37
C GLY A 16 -5.65 54.46 12.66
N LEU A 17 -4.95 53.90 11.67
CA LEU A 17 -4.17 54.70 10.73
C LEU A 17 -3.71 53.85 9.54
N ALA A 18 -3.71 54.48 8.36
CA ALA A 18 -3.40 53.93 7.06
C ALA A 18 -1.91 54.03 6.71
N VAL A 19 -1.38 53.05 5.97
CA VAL A 19 -0.28 53.15 4.99
C VAL A 19 -0.54 52.00 3.97
N ALA A 20 -1.15 52.26 2.81
CA ALA A 20 -0.56 52.70 1.53
C ALA A 20 0.28 51.63 0.78
N ALA A 21 -0.34 51.11 -0.29
CA ALA A 21 0.17 50.83 -1.63
C ALA A 21 1.26 49.76 -1.89
N CYS A 22 0.89 48.74 -2.66
CA CYS A 22 1.37 48.47 -4.04
C CYS A 22 0.70 47.18 -4.55
N SER A 23 -0.32 47.28 -5.40
CA SER A 23 -0.26 47.12 -6.86
C SER A 23 0.10 45.71 -7.32
N SER A 24 -0.93 44.99 -7.76
CA SER A 24 -0.82 43.90 -8.74
C SER A 24 -0.17 44.39 -10.04
N PRO A 25 0.33 43.45 -10.86
CA PRO A 25 -0.26 43.37 -12.18
C PRO A 25 -0.60 41.95 -12.61
N ASP A 26 -1.73 41.86 -13.30
CA ASP A 26 -2.11 40.80 -14.24
C ASP A 26 -1.06 40.66 -15.36
N ALA A 27 -0.92 39.46 -15.93
CA ALA A 27 -1.11 39.26 -17.37
C ALA A 27 -0.86 37.81 -17.80
N GLU A 28 -1.79 37.36 -18.63
CA GLU A 28 -1.85 36.12 -19.38
C GLU A 28 -0.83 36.03 -20.53
N SER A 29 -0.68 34.79 -21.02
CA SER A 29 -0.49 34.41 -22.42
C SER A 29 0.80 34.82 -23.15
N LEU A 30 1.67 33.83 -23.39
CA LEU A 30 2.65 33.85 -24.46
C LEU A 30 2.78 32.44 -25.07
N PHE A 31 2.04 32.17 -26.15
CA PHE A 31 2.54 31.33 -27.24
C PHE A 31 1.98 31.86 -28.56
N ALA A 32 2.81 32.61 -29.26
CA ALA A 32 2.61 33.02 -30.65
C ALA A 32 3.49 32.16 -31.57
N ALA A 33 2.94 31.88 -32.74
CA ALA A 33 3.46 31.02 -33.79
C ALA A 33 4.52 31.68 -34.70
N GLY A 34 5.23 30.83 -35.46
CA GLY A 34 5.91 31.11 -36.72
C GLY A 34 6.80 29.92 -37.12
N GLY A 35 6.83 29.34 -38.32
CA GLY A 35 6.16 29.59 -39.60
C GLY A 35 7.06 29.10 -40.76
N ALA A 36 6.52 28.20 -41.61
CA ALA A 36 6.81 27.87 -43.04
C ALA A 36 8.27 27.56 -43.51
N GLY A 37 8.59 26.66 -44.47
CA GLY A 37 7.92 25.85 -45.53
C GLY A 37 9.05 25.34 -46.48
N PRO A 38 8.84 24.89 -47.75
CA PRO A 38 7.65 24.41 -48.48
C PRO A 38 7.88 23.09 -49.31
N GLY A 39 6.84 22.55 -49.99
CA GLY A 39 7.06 21.61 -51.13
C GLY A 39 5.96 20.64 -51.59
N SER A 40 4.83 21.15 -52.11
CA SER A 40 3.88 20.63 -53.16
C SER A 40 3.69 19.13 -53.52
N THR A 41 2.41 18.70 -53.61
CA THR A 41 1.65 18.21 -54.82
C THR A 41 0.26 17.68 -54.37
N ALA A 42 -0.85 18.37 -54.61
CA ALA A 42 -1.82 18.26 -55.72
C ALA A 42 -2.63 16.95 -55.82
N SER A 43 -3.95 16.98 -55.55
CA SER A 43 -5.05 16.57 -56.46
C SER A 43 -6.42 16.44 -55.76
N SER A 44 -7.43 16.89 -56.51
CA SER A 44 -8.85 17.22 -56.28
C SER A 44 -9.88 16.08 -56.14
N GLY A 45 -11.05 16.44 -55.56
CA GLY A 45 -12.40 15.91 -55.82
C GLY A 45 -13.16 15.55 -54.52
N GLY A 46 -14.09 16.35 -53.97
CA GLY A 46 -15.42 16.76 -54.49
C GLY A 46 -16.46 15.69 -54.15
N GLY A 47 -17.59 15.90 -53.44
CA GLY A 47 -18.24 17.07 -52.83
C GLY A 47 -19.47 16.61 -52.00
N ASP A 48 -20.06 17.59 -51.30
CA ASP A 48 -21.46 17.77 -50.82
C ASP A 48 -22.19 16.64 -50.06
N GLY A 49 -22.91 16.85 -48.95
CA GLY A 49 -23.37 18.04 -48.25
C GLY A 49 -24.51 17.61 -47.28
N GLY A 50 -24.72 18.33 -46.17
CA GLY A 50 -25.90 18.14 -45.31
C GLY A 50 -25.73 18.44 -43.82
N ALA A 51 -25.74 19.72 -43.46
CA ALA A 51 -26.19 20.27 -42.16
C ALA A 51 -27.41 21.19 -42.47
N PRO A 52 -28.23 21.72 -41.53
CA PRO A 52 -28.03 21.99 -40.08
C PRO A 52 -29.25 21.58 -39.21
N GLY A 53 -29.36 21.78 -37.90
CA GLY A 53 -28.54 22.43 -36.88
C GLY A 53 -29.26 22.47 -35.52
N GLU A 54 -28.46 22.82 -34.51
CA GLU A 54 -28.80 23.55 -33.26
C GLU A 54 -29.73 22.88 -32.23
N GLY A 55 -29.45 22.86 -30.92
CA GLY A 55 -28.40 23.51 -30.13
C GLY A 55 -28.71 23.27 -28.64
N GLY A 56 -27.70 23.43 -27.77
CA GLY A 56 -27.93 23.47 -26.32
C GLY A 56 -26.85 22.81 -25.46
N ALA A 57 -25.67 23.41 -25.39
CA ALA A 57 -24.84 23.44 -24.18
C ALA A 57 -24.87 24.90 -23.65
N PRO A 58 -24.62 25.18 -22.36
CA PRO A 58 -23.23 25.13 -21.90
C PRO A 58 -22.99 24.76 -20.43
N GLY A 59 -21.74 24.36 -20.17
CA GLY A 59 -21.02 24.62 -18.92
C GLY A 59 -21.06 23.49 -17.89
N ASN A 60 -19.98 23.15 -17.19
CA ASN A 60 -18.59 23.57 -17.25
C ASN A 60 -17.78 22.49 -16.50
N GLY A 61 -16.46 22.49 -16.70
CA GLY A 61 -15.53 21.43 -16.31
C GLY A 61 -15.61 20.91 -14.88
N GLY A 62 -15.39 19.60 -14.76
CA GLY A 62 -14.81 18.94 -13.60
C GLY A 62 -13.77 17.98 -14.14
N ALA A 63 -12.50 18.22 -13.80
CA ALA A 63 -11.40 17.31 -14.07
C ALA A 63 -11.72 15.91 -13.48
N PRO A 64 -11.18 14.81 -14.04
CA PRO A 64 -11.25 13.53 -13.35
C PRO A 64 -10.44 13.67 -12.05
N GLY A 65 -11.13 13.60 -10.92
CA GLY A 65 -10.52 13.62 -9.60
C GLY A 65 -9.71 12.34 -9.37
N GLU A 66 -8.49 12.51 -8.88
CA GLU A 66 -7.64 11.45 -8.36
C GLU A 66 -8.35 10.77 -7.18
N GLY A 67 -8.84 9.55 -7.42
CA GLY A 67 -9.42 8.68 -6.41
C GLY A 67 -8.33 7.95 -5.64
N GLY A 68 -8.11 8.35 -4.39
CA GLY A 68 -7.09 7.76 -3.53
C GLY A 68 -7.45 6.38 -3.01
N ALA A 69 -6.41 5.54 -3.02
CA ALA A 69 -6.17 4.20 -2.48
C ALA A 69 -6.93 3.00 -3.05
N GLY A 70 -6.44 2.56 -4.20
CA GLY A 70 -5.67 1.33 -4.19
C GLY A 70 -4.18 1.67 -4.03
N GLY A 71 -3.41 0.82 -3.34
CA GLY A 71 -1.98 0.76 -3.61
C GLY A 71 -1.83 0.22 -5.02
N THR A 72 -1.98 1.07 -6.04
CA THR A 72 -1.53 0.78 -7.39
C THR A 72 -0.02 0.84 -7.32
N GLY A 73 0.59 -0.33 -7.11
CA GLY A 73 1.98 -0.55 -7.47
C GLY A 73 2.19 0.05 -8.85
N GLY A 74 3.15 0.96 -8.94
CA GLY A 74 3.35 1.83 -10.10
C GLY A 74 3.36 1.06 -11.41
N ASP A 75 2.86 1.71 -12.46
CA ASP A 75 2.66 1.16 -13.80
C ASP A 75 3.93 0.59 -14.48
N GLU A 76 5.09 0.69 -13.84
CA GLU A 76 6.32 0.00 -14.27
C GLU A 76 6.98 -0.68 -13.06
N GLY A 77 7.00 -2.00 -13.11
CA GLY A 77 7.76 -2.82 -12.17
C GLY A 77 9.28 -2.65 -12.29
N PRO A 78 10.07 -3.02 -11.27
CA PRO A 78 11.52 -3.02 -11.39
C PRO A 78 12.00 -3.93 -12.54
N VAL A 79 12.61 -3.32 -13.55
CA VAL A 79 13.31 -4.05 -14.62
C VAL A 79 14.67 -4.50 -14.08
N ILE A 80 14.70 -5.70 -13.49
CA ILE A 80 15.93 -6.36 -13.05
C ILE A 80 16.85 -6.56 -14.26
N VAL A 81 17.78 -5.63 -14.47
CA VAL A 81 18.82 -5.66 -15.51
C VAL A 81 20.09 -6.34 -15.02
N ASP A 82 20.93 -6.78 -15.97
CA ASP A 82 22.28 -7.35 -15.78
C ASP A 82 23.10 -6.62 -14.70
N PRO A 83 24.04 -7.31 -14.01
CA PRO A 83 24.79 -6.76 -12.89
C PRO A 83 25.43 -5.42 -13.26
N PRO A 84 25.33 -4.40 -12.39
CA PRO A 84 25.82 -3.07 -12.70
C PRO A 84 27.33 -3.05 -12.88
N VAL A 85 27.83 -2.16 -13.73
CA VAL A 85 29.26 -1.84 -13.80
C VAL A 85 29.66 -1.13 -12.51
N CYS A 86 30.78 -1.53 -11.90
CA CYS A 86 31.22 -0.96 -10.63
C CYS A 86 31.53 0.53 -10.79
N GLY A 87 31.16 1.30 -9.77
CA GLY A 87 31.34 2.74 -9.76
C GLY A 87 30.88 3.34 -8.43
N ASP A 88 30.45 4.59 -8.45
CA ASP A 88 30.15 5.34 -7.22
C ASP A 88 28.90 4.83 -6.49
N THR A 89 27.97 4.18 -7.17
CA THR A 89 26.73 3.65 -6.58
C THR A 89 26.82 2.18 -6.22
N TYR A 90 27.46 1.37 -7.06
CA TYR A 90 27.57 -0.07 -6.89
C TYR A 90 29.04 -0.44 -6.74
N VAL A 91 29.37 -1.01 -5.59
CA VAL A 91 30.75 -1.27 -5.18
C VAL A 91 30.92 -2.76 -4.90
N ASP A 92 32.08 -3.26 -5.32
CA ASP A 92 32.62 -4.56 -4.92
C ASP A 92 33.17 -4.43 -3.49
N CYS A 93 32.36 -4.79 -2.49
CA CYS A 93 32.72 -4.68 -1.08
C CYS A 93 33.50 -5.90 -0.58
N ASP A 94 33.36 -7.07 -1.22
CA ASP A 94 34.07 -8.30 -0.84
C ASP A 94 35.39 -8.50 -1.60
N GLY A 95 35.64 -7.71 -2.65
CA GLY A 95 36.83 -7.73 -3.49
C GLY A 95 36.86 -8.87 -4.51
N ASN A 96 35.72 -9.53 -4.76
CA ASN A 96 35.62 -10.68 -5.62
C ASN A 96 35.16 -10.30 -7.04
N GLU A 97 36.13 -10.20 -7.96
CA GLU A 97 35.84 -9.89 -9.36
C GLU A 97 34.88 -10.88 -10.05
N GLU A 98 34.69 -12.11 -9.52
CA GLU A 98 33.81 -13.12 -10.11
C GLU A 98 32.31 -12.87 -9.87
N ASN A 99 31.93 -12.16 -8.80
CA ASN A 99 30.53 -11.87 -8.47
C ASN A 99 30.13 -10.40 -8.76
N GLY A 100 31.10 -9.56 -9.15
CA GLY A 100 30.86 -8.21 -9.66
C GLY A 100 30.65 -7.19 -8.55
N CYS A 101 29.69 -6.29 -8.71
CA CYS A 101 29.41 -5.23 -7.74
C CYS A 101 28.08 -5.55 -7.06
N GLU A 102 28.17 -5.90 -5.79
CA GLU A 102 27.12 -6.56 -5.03
C GLU A 102 26.41 -5.63 -4.05
N VAL A 103 26.98 -4.44 -3.78
CA VAL A 103 26.44 -3.52 -2.77
C VAL A 103 26.08 -2.17 -3.36
N ASN A 104 24.86 -1.71 -3.06
CA ASN A 104 24.41 -0.34 -3.31
C ASN A 104 24.82 0.59 -2.16
N VAL A 105 25.98 1.22 -2.23
CA VAL A 105 26.45 2.12 -1.15
C VAL A 105 25.62 3.41 -1.03
N MET A 106 24.74 3.70 -2.00
CA MET A 106 23.85 4.86 -1.94
C MET A 106 22.53 4.60 -1.20
N GLY A 107 22.13 3.33 -1.08
CA GLY A 107 20.84 2.93 -0.50
C GLY A 107 20.93 1.85 0.57
N ASP A 108 22.05 1.14 0.70
CA ASP A 108 22.22 0.08 1.68
C ASP A 108 22.64 0.67 3.05
N ALA A 109 21.78 0.48 4.04
CA ALA A 109 22.00 1.00 5.39
C ALA A 109 23.18 0.34 6.13
N LEU A 110 23.69 -0.81 5.69
CA LEU A 110 24.91 -1.42 6.27
C LEU A 110 26.20 -0.98 5.56
N HIS A 111 26.08 -0.33 4.40
CA HIS A 111 27.20 0.10 3.55
C HIS A 111 27.06 1.56 3.09
N CYS A 112 26.55 2.41 3.97
CA CYS A 112 26.10 3.73 3.58
C CYS A 112 27.27 4.67 3.28
N GLY A 113 27.39 5.05 2.01
CA GLY A 113 28.46 5.89 1.46
C GLY A 113 29.76 5.13 1.16
N THR A 114 30.04 4.01 1.84
CA THR A 114 31.18 3.13 1.54
C THR A 114 31.08 1.79 2.29
N CYS A 115 31.92 0.83 1.90
CA CYS A 115 31.98 -0.52 2.46
C CYS A 115 32.93 -0.62 3.66
N PRO A 116 32.53 -1.22 4.80
CA PRO A 116 31.21 -1.20 5.40
C PRO A 116 31.04 0.01 6.34
N VAL A 117 29.94 0.76 6.19
CA VAL A 117 29.55 1.85 7.11
C VAL A 117 28.10 1.65 7.56
N PRO A 118 27.87 1.14 8.78
CA PRO A 118 26.53 0.91 9.28
C PRO A 118 25.85 2.23 9.66
N CYS A 119 24.67 2.43 9.10
CA CYS A 119 23.70 3.44 9.46
C CYS A 119 22.66 2.86 10.43
N ARG A 120 22.35 3.59 11.50
CA ARG A 120 21.14 3.32 12.30
C ARG A 120 19.99 4.09 11.68
N GLY A 121 19.30 3.49 10.71
CA GLY A 121 18.28 4.13 9.90
C GLY A 121 18.37 3.69 8.45
N SER A 122 18.01 4.58 7.53
CA SER A 122 18.06 4.35 6.08
C SER A 122 19.26 5.07 5.45
N CYS A 123 19.88 4.47 4.44
CA CYS A 123 20.85 5.18 3.61
C CYS A 123 20.16 5.94 2.48
N GLN A 124 20.51 7.21 2.31
CA GLN A 124 19.94 8.10 1.30
C GLN A 124 21.08 8.85 0.61
N GLU A 125 21.34 8.50 -0.65
CA GLU A 125 22.43 9.08 -1.45
C GLU A 125 23.79 8.99 -0.72
N GLY A 126 24.05 7.85 -0.07
CA GLY A 126 25.28 7.61 0.68
C GLY A 126 25.33 8.31 2.05
N THR A 127 24.25 8.95 2.47
CA THR A 127 24.13 9.63 3.77
C THR A 127 23.16 8.89 4.69
N CYS A 128 23.57 8.70 5.94
CA CYS A 128 22.72 8.05 6.94
C CYS A 128 21.60 8.99 7.40
N VAL A 129 20.35 8.57 7.21
CA VAL A 129 19.14 9.29 7.63
C VAL A 129 18.43 8.48 8.72
N GLN A 130 18.03 9.16 9.79
CA GLN A 130 17.32 8.51 10.90
C GLN A 130 15.88 8.16 10.51
N THR A 131 15.35 7.08 11.09
CA THR A 131 13.92 6.75 10.99
C THR A 131 13.10 7.78 11.76
N ARG A 132 11.84 7.93 11.36
CA ARG A 132 10.85 8.73 12.09
C ARG A 132 9.92 7.78 12.83
N THR A 133 9.87 7.91 14.15
CA THR A 133 8.86 7.27 15.00
C THR A 133 7.59 8.13 15.03
N HIS A 134 6.45 7.51 14.74
CA HIS A 134 5.13 8.15 14.73
C HIS A 134 4.31 7.79 15.97
N ALA A 135 4.43 6.55 16.44
CA ALA A 135 3.79 6.09 17.67
C ALA A 135 4.70 5.12 18.43
N MET A 136 4.54 5.08 19.75
CA MET A 136 5.26 4.20 20.67
C MET A 136 4.28 3.54 21.64
N GLY A 137 4.74 2.52 22.37
CA GLY A 137 3.93 1.87 23.39
C GLY A 137 2.79 1.03 22.82
N GLN A 138 2.91 0.59 21.56
CA GLN A 138 1.90 -0.26 20.94
C GLN A 138 1.99 -1.68 21.51
N HIS A 139 0.85 -2.37 21.52
CA HIS A 139 0.75 -3.74 22.00
C HIS A 139 0.43 -4.66 20.83
N ASP A 140 1.48 -5.33 20.34
CA ASP A 140 1.44 -6.24 19.19
C ASP A 140 0.93 -5.58 17.89
N PRO A 141 1.60 -4.53 17.38
CA PRO A 141 1.19 -3.88 16.14
C PRO A 141 1.48 -4.78 14.91
N LEU A 142 0.44 -5.20 14.21
CA LEU A 142 0.53 -6.19 13.13
C LEU A 142 0.51 -5.57 11.73
N TYR A 143 -0.66 -5.11 11.27
CA TYR A 143 -0.81 -4.62 9.88
C TYR A 143 -0.92 -3.11 9.85
N ILE A 144 -0.39 -2.50 8.80
CA ILE A 144 -0.37 -1.04 8.62
C ILE A 144 -0.90 -0.65 7.24
N ALA A 145 -1.55 0.51 7.19
CA ALA A 145 -1.98 1.18 5.98
C ALA A 145 -1.64 2.68 6.08
N VAL A 146 -1.44 3.30 4.91
CA VAL A 146 -1.20 4.73 4.78
C VAL A 146 -2.21 5.31 3.80
N ALA A 147 -2.80 6.47 4.11
CA ALA A 147 -3.65 7.20 3.19
C ALA A 147 -3.59 8.70 3.48
N GLY A 148 -3.23 9.51 2.46
CA GLY A 148 -3.15 10.97 2.59
C GLY A 148 -2.26 11.44 3.75
N GLY A 149 -1.13 10.78 3.98
CA GLY A 149 -0.19 11.06 5.07
C GLY A 149 -0.53 10.41 6.41
N ASP A 150 -1.79 10.08 6.65
CA ASP A 150 -2.22 9.42 7.90
C ASP A 150 -1.85 7.94 7.90
N LEU A 151 -1.55 7.42 9.10
CA LEU A 151 -1.22 6.02 9.33
C LEU A 151 -2.32 5.32 10.11
N PHE A 152 -2.59 4.08 9.74
CA PHE A 152 -3.60 3.23 10.37
C PHE A 152 -3.01 1.87 10.63
N TRP A 153 -3.21 1.31 11.83
CA TRP A 153 -2.70 -0.02 12.14
C TRP A 153 -3.62 -0.81 13.07
N THR A 154 -3.41 -2.11 13.13
CA THR A 154 -4.09 -3.04 14.04
C THR A 154 -3.14 -3.54 15.11
N ASN A 155 -3.60 -3.56 16.36
CA ASN A 155 -2.93 -4.16 17.50
C ASN A 155 -3.61 -5.50 17.82
N GLY A 156 -2.91 -6.60 17.59
CA GLY A 156 -3.47 -7.96 17.64
C GLY A 156 -3.96 -8.38 19.02
N GLU A 157 -3.06 -8.36 20.01
CA GLU A 157 -3.35 -8.76 21.39
C GLU A 157 -4.26 -7.77 22.14
N GLU A 158 -4.10 -6.47 21.89
CA GLU A 158 -4.91 -5.44 22.53
C GLU A 158 -6.33 -5.37 21.95
N GLY A 159 -6.52 -5.82 20.71
CA GLY A 159 -7.80 -5.73 20.02
C GLY A 159 -8.18 -4.30 19.66
N SER A 160 -7.19 -3.45 19.36
CA SER A 160 -7.41 -2.04 19.00
C SER A 160 -7.05 -1.77 17.53
N VAL A 161 -7.78 -0.82 16.94
CA VAL A 161 -7.48 -0.24 15.63
C VAL A 161 -7.13 1.21 15.86
N MET A 162 -5.97 1.61 15.37
CA MET A 162 -5.31 2.85 15.73
C MET A 162 -5.12 3.74 14.51
N GLN A 163 -5.06 5.05 14.75
CA GLN A 163 -4.70 6.05 13.76
C GLN A 163 -3.63 6.98 14.31
N TRP A 164 -2.70 7.39 13.44
CA TRP A 164 -1.85 8.56 13.64
C TRP A 164 -2.17 9.57 12.54
N SER A 165 -2.43 10.81 12.95
CA SER A 165 -2.75 11.93 12.05
C SER A 165 -1.48 12.69 11.67
N HIS A 166 -1.27 12.92 10.38
CA HIS A 166 -0.12 13.71 9.93
C HIS A 166 -0.28 15.21 10.19
N GLU A 167 -1.52 15.69 10.32
CA GLU A 167 -1.81 17.12 10.55
C GLU A 167 -1.65 17.51 12.01
N THR A 168 -2.10 16.65 12.93
CA THR A 168 -2.07 16.92 14.38
C THR A 168 -0.87 16.25 15.07
N GLU A 169 -0.23 15.28 14.41
CA GLU A 169 0.80 14.41 14.97
C GLU A 169 0.34 13.60 16.19
N GLU A 170 -0.97 13.39 16.32
CA GLU A 170 -1.58 12.67 17.44
C GLU A 170 -2.01 11.26 17.06
N THR A 171 -1.95 10.35 18.04
CA THR A 171 -2.46 8.98 17.93
C THR A 171 -3.83 8.87 18.61
N THR A 172 -4.77 8.20 17.95
CA THR A 172 -6.13 7.96 18.46
C THR A 172 -6.56 6.51 18.23
N VAL A 173 -7.51 6.05 19.05
CA VAL A 173 -8.15 4.74 18.90
C VAL A 173 -9.40 4.91 18.02
N ILE A 174 -9.45 4.22 16.88
CA ILE A 174 -10.63 4.17 16.00
C ILE A 174 -11.64 3.17 16.52
N ALA A 175 -11.16 2.00 16.97
CA ALA A 175 -12.00 0.94 17.49
C ALA A 175 -11.26 0.18 18.59
N SER A 176 -11.99 -0.23 19.62
CA SER A 176 -11.54 -1.10 20.70
C SER A 176 -12.27 -2.45 20.64
N ASP A 177 -11.88 -3.37 21.52
CA ASP A 177 -12.58 -4.63 21.78
C ASP A 177 -12.75 -5.50 20.52
N GLN A 178 -11.81 -5.39 19.59
CA GLN A 178 -11.75 -6.25 18.41
C GLN A 178 -11.15 -7.61 18.80
N VAL A 179 -11.75 -8.69 18.31
CA VAL A 179 -11.19 -10.04 18.47
C VAL A 179 -10.26 -10.35 17.31
N GLU A 180 -8.95 -10.30 17.58
CA GLU A 180 -7.86 -10.50 16.61
C GLU A 180 -8.03 -9.65 15.33
N PRO A 181 -7.93 -8.31 15.42
CA PRO A 181 -7.95 -7.46 14.24
C PRO A 181 -6.72 -7.76 13.37
N ALA A 182 -6.95 -7.92 12.06
CA ALA A 182 -5.91 -8.32 11.11
C ALA A 182 -5.74 -7.29 9.99
N GLY A 183 -5.88 -7.67 8.73
CA GLY A 183 -5.59 -6.83 7.57
C GLY A 183 -6.34 -5.49 7.61
N ILE A 184 -5.60 -4.42 7.35
CA ILE A 184 -6.11 -3.04 7.28
C ILE A 184 -5.67 -2.39 5.97
N LYS A 185 -6.57 -1.61 5.38
CA LYS A 185 -6.32 -0.75 4.20
C LYS A 185 -7.14 0.53 4.34
N ALA A 186 -6.64 1.63 3.82
CA ALA A 186 -7.34 2.91 3.84
C ALA A 186 -7.36 3.52 2.46
N ASP A 187 -8.44 4.24 2.15
CA ASP A 187 -8.64 5.05 0.96
C ASP A 187 -8.72 6.55 1.27
N ALA A 188 -8.97 7.37 0.25
CA ALA A 188 -9.05 8.82 0.43
C ALA A 188 -10.10 9.24 1.48
N THR A 189 -11.07 8.39 1.76
CA THR A 189 -12.26 8.72 2.56
C THR A 189 -12.46 7.83 3.78
N HIS A 190 -12.01 6.58 3.74
CA HIS A 190 -12.30 5.59 4.77
C HIS A 190 -11.09 4.71 5.07
N VAL A 191 -11.07 4.17 6.28
CA VAL A 191 -10.22 3.04 6.66
C VAL A 191 -11.09 1.79 6.79
N PHE A 192 -10.58 0.66 6.33
CA PHE A 192 -11.21 -0.65 6.34
C PHE A 192 -10.29 -1.64 7.02
N TRP A 193 -10.85 -2.47 7.91
CA TRP A 193 -10.12 -3.56 8.53
C TRP A 193 -10.99 -4.80 8.63
N VAL A 194 -10.34 -5.92 8.92
CA VAL A 194 -11.02 -7.16 9.30
C VAL A 194 -10.75 -7.50 10.75
N THR A 195 -11.75 -8.14 11.36
CA THR A 195 -11.70 -8.70 12.70
C THR A 195 -12.01 -10.18 12.57
N GLN A 196 -11.09 -11.06 12.97
CA GLN A 196 -11.26 -12.51 12.75
C GLN A 196 -12.47 -13.06 13.51
N GLY A 197 -12.71 -12.55 14.73
CA GLY A 197 -13.85 -12.96 15.55
C GLY A 197 -13.72 -14.38 16.14
N ASP A 198 -14.71 -14.74 16.93
CA ASP A 198 -14.88 -16.07 17.48
C ASP A 198 -15.37 -17.06 16.43
N ARG A 199 -15.14 -18.35 16.67
CA ARG A 199 -15.51 -19.44 15.77
C ARG A 199 -16.92 -20.00 15.99
N ASP A 200 -17.47 -19.93 17.20
CA ASP A 200 -18.75 -20.56 17.56
C ASP A 200 -19.67 -19.61 18.36
N PRO A 201 -20.64 -18.92 17.69
CA PRO A 201 -20.79 -18.83 16.24
C PRO A 201 -19.68 -17.98 15.61
N TYR A 202 -19.55 -18.03 14.29
CA TYR A 202 -18.65 -17.12 13.59
C TYR A 202 -19.05 -15.66 13.80
N THR A 203 -18.19 -14.85 14.43
CA THR A 203 -18.41 -13.42 14.68
C THR A 203 -17.49 -12.49 13.89
N GLY A 204 -16.65 -13.05 13.00
CA GLY A 204 -15.75 -12.28 12.16
C GLY A 204 -16.45 -11.21 11.32
N ALA A 205 -15.76 -10.10 11.08
CA ALA A 205 -16.34 -8.95 10.41
C ALA A 205 -15.35 -8.22 9.50
N VAL A 206 -15.90 -7.56 8.48
CA VAL A 206 -15.24 -6.49 7.73
C VAL A 206 -15.86 -5.18 8.19
N VAL A 207 -15.04 -4.23 8.60
CA VAL A 207 -15.48 -2.98 9.23
C VAL A 207 -14.87 -1.78 8.50
N ARG A 208 -15.61 -0.67 8.45
CA ARG A 208 -15.21 0.60 7.83
C ARG A 208 -15.39 1.74 8.83
N ALA A 209 -14.45 2.66 8.90
CA ALA A 209 -14.62 3.95 9.57
C ALA A 209 -14.30 5.10 8.61
N ARG A 210 -14.98 6.24 8.80
CA ARG A 210 -14.73 7.43 8.00
C ARG A 210 -13.49 8.16 8.53
N ARG A 211 -12.56 8.50 7.64
CA ARG A 211 -11.34 9.22 8.03
C ARG A 211 -11.67 10.65 8.44
N GLY A 212 -11.04 11.13 9.51
CA GLY A 212 -11.21 12.49 10.02
C GLY A 212 -12.60 12.78 10.59
N SER A 213 -13.31 11.75 11.07
CA SER A 213 -14.66 11.84 11.60
C SER A 213 -14.80 11.07 12.90
N ASP A 214 -15.64 11.55 13.81
CA ASP A 214 -16.04 10.86 15.03
C ASP A 214 -17.24 9.91 14.80
N GLU A 215 -17.64 9.68 13.54
CA GLU A 215 -18.66 8.70 13.18
C GLU A 215 -18.24 7.29 13.61
N ALA A 216 -19.18 6.57 14.24
CA ALA A 216 -18.92 5.21 14.70
C ALA A 216 -18.58 4.27 13.52
N PRO A 217 -17.67 3.31 13.70
CA PRO A 217 -17.38 2.28 12.71
C PRO A 217 -18.63 1.52 12.25
N VAL A 218 -18.71 1.24 10.95
CA VAL A 218 -19.81 0.52 10.30
C VAL A 218 -19.33 -0.87 9.89
N VAL A 219 -20.10 -1.89 10.28
CA VAL A 219 -19.88 -3.27 9.81
C VAL A 219 -20.33 -3.38 8.35
N VAL A 220 -19.38 -3.65 7.46
CA VAL A 220 -19.61 -3.86 6.03
C VAL A 220 -20.14 -5.27 5.78
N ALA A 221 -19.57 -6.25 6.48
CA ALA A 221 -19.95 -7.66 6.44
C ALA A 221 -19.78 -8.29 7.83
N ALA A 222 -20.82 -8.99 8.31
CA ALA A 222 -20.81 -9.71 9.59
C ALA A 222 -20.77 -11.23 9.36
N ALA A 223 -20.54 -12.00 10.43
CA ALA A 223 -20.55 -13.46 10.43
C ALA A 223 -19.61 -14.10 9.38
N GLN A 224 -18.44 -13.49 9.20
CA GLN A 224 -17.39 -13.99 8.33
C GLN A 224 -16.56 -15.08 9.03
N THR A 225 -16.03 -16.03 8.25
CA THR A 225 -15.32 -17.20 8.77
C THR A 225 -13.81 -16.91 8.90
N ALA A 226 -13.44 -16.21 9.98
CA ALA A 226 -12.08 -15.73 10.24
C ALA A 226 -11.49 -14.92 9.08
N PRO A 227 -12.05 -13.73 8.78
CA PRO A 227 -11.53 -12.88 7.73
C PRO A 227 -10.13 -12.36 8.07
N PHE A 228 -9.21 -12.28 7.09
CA PHE A 228 -7.79 -12.00 7.38
C PHE A 228 -7.13 -10.95 6.47
N GLY A 229 -6.95 -11.27 5.19
CA GLY A 229 -6.39 -10.36 4.21
C GLY A 229 -7.46 -9.42 3.66
N LEU A 230 -7.09 -8.18 3.32
CA LEU A 230 -8.01 -7.18 2.80
C LEU A 230 -7.37 -6.35 1.68
N ALA A 231 -8.13 -6.11 0.62
CA ALA A 231 -7.77 -5.26 -0.51
C ALA A 231 -8.93 -4.37 -0.95
N LEU A 232 -8.60 -3.25 -1.60
CA LEU A 232 -9.55 -2.24 -2.06
C LEU A 232 -9.36 -1.97 -3.56
N ASP A 233 -10.45 -1.70 -4.26
CA ASP A 233 -10.45 -0.93 -5.50
C ASP A 233 -11.41 0.26 -5.39
N ASP A 234 -11.70 0.97 -6.47
CA ASP A 234 -12.54 2.17 -6.42
C ASP A 234 -13.96 1.93 -5.87
N GLU A 235 -14.49 0.72 -5.98
CA GLU A 235 -15.90 0.41 -5.69
C GLU A 235 -16.07 -0.66 -4.59
N PHE A 236 -15.12 -1.59 -4.46
CA PHE A 236 -15.24 -2.80 -3.66
C PHE A 236 -14.13 -2.92 -2.62
N VAL A 237 -14.51 -3.55 -1.51
CA VAL A 237 -13.60 -4.17 -0.56
C VAL A 237 -13.61 -5.67 -0.81
N TYR A 238 -12.41 -6.27 -0.84
CA TYR A 238 -12.16 -7.69 -1.02
C TYR A 238 -11.50 -8.22 0.24
N TRP A 239 -11.87 -9.43 0.67
CA TRP A 239 -11.23 -10.07 1.80
C TRP A 239 -11.10 -11.58 1.61
N THR A 240 -10.16 -12.16 2.34
CA THR A 240 -10.02 -13.62 2.46
C THR A 240 -10.76 -14.09 3.71
N ASN A 241 -11.43 -15.24 3.63
CA ASN A 241 -11.96 -15.99 4.76
C ASN A 241 -11.11 -17.25 4.94
N ARG A 242 -10.42 -17.39 6.07
CA ARG A 242 -9.45 -18.45 6.31
C ARG A 242 -10.05 -19.78 6.75
N GLU A 243 -11.26 -19.74 7.30
CA GLU A 243 -12.00 -20.90 7.80
C GLU A 243 -13.30 -21.14 7.02
N GLY A 244 -14.09 -22.14 7.45
CA GLY A 244 -15.41 -22.41 6.87
C GLY A 244 -15.36 -22.94 5.43
N GLY A 245 -14.24 -23.55 5.04
CA GLY A 245 -14.01 -24.03 3.67
C GLY A 245 -13.18 -23.09 2.80
N GLY A 246 -12.81 -21.90 3.30
CA GLY A 246 -11.93 -20.96 2.61
C GLY A 246 -12.62 -20.19 1.49
N GLY A 247 -12.31 -18.89 1.35
CA GLY A 247 -12.84 -18.12 0.24
C GLY A 247 -12.23 -16.75 0.05
N VAL A 248 -12.43 -16.20 -1.14
CA VAL A 248 -12.21 -14.78 -1.44
C VAL A 248 -13.56 -14.17 -1.79
N VAL A 249 -13.93 -13.13 -1.05
CA VAL A 249 -15.25 -12.49 -1.14
C VAL A 249 -15.06 -10.99 -1.34
N ARG A 250 -16.04 -10.34 -1.98
CA ARG A 250 -16.11 -8.89 -2.05
C ARG A 250 -17.49 -8.33 -1.76
N ALA A 251 -17.51 -7.08 -1.34
CA ALA A 251 -18.70 -6.27 -1.14
C ALA A 251 -18.44 -4.85 -1.63
N ARG A 252 -19.51 -4.13 -1.94
CA ARG A 252 -19.46 -2.69 -2.17
C ARG A 252 -18.89 -1.98 -0.94
N LYS A 253 -17.94 -1.06 -1.17
CA LYS A 253 -17.30 -0.27 -0.11
C LYS A 253 -18.28 0.53 0.73
N ASP A 254 -19.43 0.91 0.18
CA ASP A 254 -20.50 1.69 0.83
C ASP A 254 -21.60 0.82 1.47
N SER A 255 -21.43 -0.52 1.51
CA SER A 255 -22.36 -1.42 2.21
C SER A 255 -22.43 -1.10 3.71
N ASN A 256 -23.66 -1.22 4.26
CA ASN A 256 -23.99 -1.04 5.68
C ASN A 256 -24.51 -2.35 6.29
N GLY A 257 -23.85 -3.48 5.98
CA GLY A 257 -23.99 -4.73 6.73
C GLY A 257 -24.92 -5.82 6.16
N ASN A 258 -25.30 -5.79 4.88
CA ASN A 258 -26.31 -6.73 4.33
C ASN A 258 -26.03 -7.25 2.90
N GLY A 259 -24.78 -7.21 2.43
CA GLY A 259 -24.47 -7.59 1.07
C GLY A 259 -25.15 -6.70 0.02
N PRO A 260 -25.29 -7.15 -1.24
CA PRO A 260 -24.92 -8.48 -1.72
C PRO A 260 -23.42 -8.71 -1.68
N PHE A 261 -23.02 -9.89 -1.22
CA PHE A 261 -21.64 -10.36 -1.29
C PHE A 261 -21.44 -11.14 -2.57
N THR A 262 -20.30 -10.96 -3.22
CA THR A 262 -19.88 -11.80 -4.36
C THR A 262 -18.72 -12.66 -3.91
N THR A 263 -18.89 -13.98 -3.95
CA THR A 263 -17.78 -14.93 -3.84
C THR A 263 -16.99 -14.90 -5.13
N ILE A 264 -15.73 -14.48 -5.05
CA ILE A 264 -14.77 -14.53 -6.16
C ILE A 264 -14.26 -15.95 -6.33
N TRP A 265 -13.94 -16.61 -5.21
CA TRP A 265 -13.44 -17.96 -5.13
C TRP A 265 -13.98 -18.65 -3.88
N GLY A 266 -14.52 -19.86 -4.05
CA GLY A 266 -14.81 -20.79 -2.96
C GLY A 266 -14.08 -22.09 -3.24
N GLY A 267 -13.15 -22.48 -2.38
CA GLY A 267 -12.33 -23.66 -2.62
C GLY A 267 -11.51 -24.06 -1.42
N ALA A 268 -11.18 -25.35 -1.34
CA ALA A 268 -10.42 -25.89 -0.22
C ALA A 268 -9.05 -25.21 -0.08
N GLY A 269 -8.78 -24.67 1.11
CA GLY A 269 -7.56 -23.98 1.49
C GLY A 269 -7.79 -22.94 2.59
N SER A 270 -6.72 -22.35 3.10
CA SER A 270 -6.79 -21.18 3.98
C SER A 270 -6.21 -19.96 3.25
N PRO A 271 -7.01 -19.20 2.50
CA PRO A 271 -6.51 -18.02 1.79
C PRO A 271 -6.02 -16.98 2.80
N HIS A 272 -4.80 -16.47 2.61
CA HIS A 272 -4.15 -15.58 3.58
C HIS A 272 -4.26 -14.12 3.16
N ALA A 273 -3.44 -13.69 2.21
CA ALA A 273 -3.44 -12.33 1.68
C ALA A 273 -4.22 -12.24 0.37
N VAL A 274 -4.76 -11.05 0.09
CA VAL A 274 -5.44 -10.72 -1.17
C VAL A 274 -5.00 -9.34 -1.64
N ILE A 275 -4.84 -9.17 -2.93
CA ILE A 275 -4.54 -7.90 -3.60
C ILE A 275 -5.25 -7.85 -4.96
N VAL A 276 -5.47 -6.65 -5.48
CA VAL A 276 -6.22 -6.44 -6.73
C VAL A 276 -5.47 -5.48 -7.65
N ASP A 277 -5.58 -5.72 -8.97
CA ASP A 277 -5.21 -4.73 -9.99
C ASP A 277 -6.49 -4.20 -10.68
N ALA A 278 -6.38 -3.51 -11.82
CA ALA A 278 -7.56 -3.00 -12.54
C ALA A 278 -8.58 -4.09 -12.96
N THR A 279 -8.15 -5.34 -13.13
CA THR A 279 -8.90 -6.40 -13.80
C THR A 279 -9.02 -7.72 -13.02
N HIS A 280 -8.07 -8.01 -12.13
CA HIS A 280 -7.91 -9.28 -11.44
C HIS A 280 -7.80 -9.11 -9.93
N VAL A 281 -8.12 -10.21 -9.25
CA VAL A 281 -7.88 -10.46 -7.82
C VAL A 281 -6.81 -11.53 -7.73
N TYR A 282 -5.83 -11.34 -6.86
CA TYR A 282 -4.73 -12.26 -6.60
C TYR A 282 -4.70 -12.59 -5.12
N TRP A 283 -4.43 -13.84 -4.77
CA TRP A 283 -4.38 -14.25 -3.37
C TRP A 283 -3.40 -15.38 -3.13
N THR A 284 -2.88 -15.42 -1.91
CA THR A 284 -2.09 -16.55 -1.40
C THR A 284 -3.00 -17.54 -0.72
N VAL A 285 -2.74 -18.83 -0.88
CA VAL A 285 -3.45 -19.91 -0.20
C VAL A 285 -2.44 -20.71 0.59
N LEU A 286 -2.55 -20.64 1.92
CA LEU A 286 -1.77 -21.49 2.81
C LEU A 286 -2.16 -22.96 2.61
N PRO A 287 -1.18 -23.88 2.75
CA PRO A 287 -1.49 -25.29 2.77
C PRO A 287 -2.38 -25.61 3.98
N LEU A 288 -3.37 -26.48 3.77
CA LEU A 288 -4.00 -27.23 4.85
C LEU A 288 -3.25 -28.56 4.94
N ASP A 289 -2.90 -28.98 6.16
CA ASP A 289 -2.17 -30.24 6.43
C ASP A 289 -0.87 -30.38 5.59
N ASP A 290 -0.62 -31.56 5.00
CA ASP A 290 0.51 -31.89 4.12
C ASP A 290 0.42 -31.27 2.71
N GLY A 291 -0.49 -30.31 2.51
CA GLY A 291 -0.69 -29.64 1.23
C GLY A 291 0.45 -28.69 0.84
N GLU A 292 0.36 -28.16 -0.37
CA GLU A 292 1.29 -27.14 -0.88
C GLU A 292 0.65 -25.75 -0.92
N GLY A 293 1.42 -24.73 -0.51
CA GLY A 293 1.02 -23.34 -0.70
C GLY A 293 0.87 -22.98 -2.17
N ARG A 294 -0.11 -22.13 -2.46
CA ARG A 294 -0.43 -21.69 -3.81
C ARG A 294 -0.55 -20.18 -3.91
N VAL A 295 -0.26 -19.66 -5.10
CA VAL A 295 -0.62 -18.30 -5.50
C VAL A 295 -1.64 -18.41 -6.61
N MET A 296 -2.77 -17.73 -6.43
CA MET A 296 -3.96 -17.89 -7.25
C MET A 296 -4.44 -16.53 -7.76
N ALA A 297 -5.19 -16.56 -8.85
CA ALA A 297 -5.81 -15.37 -9.42
C ALA A 297 -7.14 -15.66 -10.12
N ALA A 298 -7.98 -14.63 -10.21
CA ALA A 298 -9.25 -14.65 -10.93
C ALA A 298 -9.58 -13.26 -11.44
N ARG A 299 -10.44 -13.19 -12.45
CA ARG A 299 -11.07 -11.93 -12.85
C ARG A 299 -11.90 -11.36 -11.69
N LYS A 300 -11.91 -10.04 -11.53
CA LYS A 300 -12.74 -9.36 -10.52
C LYS A 300 -14.24 -9.64 -10.66
N ASP A 301 -14.72 -9.90 -11.88
CA ASP A 301 -16.11 -10.22 -12.17
C ASP A 301 -16.49 -11.69 -11.91
N SER A 302 -15.54 -12.54 -11.49
CA SER A 302 -15.77 -13.94 -11.12
C SER A 302 -16.88 -14.10 -10.09
N LYS A 303 -17.66 -15.19 -10.23
CA LYS A 303 -18.78 -15.56 -9.36
C LYS A 303 -18.57 -16.89 -8.64
N GLY A 304 -17.31 -17.28 -8.44
CA GLY A 304 -16.95 -18.50 -7.72
C GLY A 304 -16.89 -19.76 -8.59
N GLU A 305 -17.24 -19.67 -9.88
CA GLU A 305 -17.29 -20.82 -10.81
C GLU A 305 -16.03 -20.95 -11.69
N GLY A 306 -15.05 -20.06 -11.51
CA GLY A 306 -13.87 -19.97 -12.38
C GLY A 306 -14.14 -19.27 -13.72
N PRO A 307 -13.15 -19.25 -14.64
CA PRO A 307 -11.86 -19.90 -14.53
C PRO A 307 -10.96 -19.25 -13.47
N PHE A 308 -10.26 -20.08 -12.71
CA PHE A 308 -9.20 -19.67 -11.79
C PHE A 308 -7.85 -19.94 -12.44
N THR A 309 -6.89 -19.03 -12.22
CA THR A 309 -5.51 -19.23 -12.64
C THR A 309 -4.67 -19.59 -11.42
N THR A 310 -3.99 -20.72 -11.48
CA THR A 310 -2.92 -21.04 -10.54
C THR A 310 -1.62 -20.43 -11.06
N ILE A 311 -1.09 -19.44 -10.35
CA ILE A 311 0.17 -18.76 -10.70
C ILE A 311 1.36 -19.62 -10.24
N ALA A 312 1.28 -20.18 -9.04
CA ALA A 312 2.32 -21.02 -8.47
C ALA A 312 1.74 -22.10 -7.55
N THR A 313 2.39 -23.26 -7.52
CA THR A 313 2.17 -24.38 -6.58
C THR A 313 3.47 -24.69 -5.85
N ALA A 314 3.46 -25.63 -4.89
CA ALA A 314 4.64 -26.02 -4.11
C ALA A 314 5.34 -24.85 -3.38
N GLN A 315 4.60 -23.80 -3.01
CA GLN A 315 5.17 -22.58 -2.43
C GLN A 315 5.24 -22.61 -0.90
N GLY A 316 5.16 -23.77 -0.23
CA GLY A 316 5.25 -23.84 1.23
C GLY A 316 4.27 -22.92 1.98
N ALA A 317 4.73 -22.31 3.08
CA ALA A 317 3.94 -21.40 3.90
C ALA A 317 3.96 -19.97 3.34
N VAL A 318 3.26 -19.76 2.21
CA VAL A 318 3.04 -18.43 1.62
C VAL A 318 2.41 -17.46 2.62
N ARG A 319 2.80 -16.18 2.57
CA ARG A 319 2.34 -15.12 3.47
C ARG A 319 1.71 -13.99 2.66
N GLU A 320 2.35 -12.83 2.64
CA GLU A 320 1.85 -11.61 1.99
C GLU A 320 2.16 -11.59 0.49
N ILE A 321 1.44 -10.72 -0.21
CA ILE A 321 1.48 -10.59 -1.66
C ILE A 321 1.51 -9.11 -2.06
N ALA A 322 2.35 -8.77 -3.03
CA ALA A 322 2.46 -7.45 -3.61
C ALA A 322 2.39 -7.51 -5.15
N LEU A 323 2.07 -6.39 -5.78
CA LEU A 323 1.99 -6.24 -7.23
C LEU A 323 2.79 -5.01 -7.68
N ASP A 324 3.29 -5.05 -8.90
CA ASP A 324 3.64 -3.85 -9.68
C ASP A 324 2.84 -3.86 -11.01
N GLY A 325 3.25 -3.15 -12.06
CA GLY A 325 2.62 -3.20 -13.39
C GLY A 325 2.60 -4.61 -14.05
N THR A 326 3.60 -5.45 -13.81
CA THR A 326 3.93 -6.66 -14.60
C THR A 326 3.88 -7.97 -13.81
N TYR A 327 4.30 -7.94 -12.55
CA TYR A 327 4.58 -9.09 -11.71
C TYR A 327 3.69 -9.14 -10.46
N VAL A 328 3.58 -10.35 -9.94
CA VAL A 328 3.12 -10.66 -8.60
C VAL A 328 4.34 -11.09 -7.78
N TYR A 329 4.44 -10.58 -6.56
CA TYR A 329 5.50 -10.90 -5.60
C TYR A 329 4.90 -11.50 -4.35
N TRP A 330 5.56 -12.47 -3.74
CA TRP A 330 5.10 -13.05 -2.48
C TRP A 330 6.27 -13.50 -1.60
N THR A 331 6.00 -13.53 -0.30
CA THR A 331 6.91 -14.08 0.70
C THR A 331 6.49 -15.49 1.08
N THR A 332 7.47 -16.34 1.34
CA THR A 332 7.26 -17.70 1.85
C THR A 332 8.12 -17.92 3.09
N SER A 333 7.48 -17.99 4.25
CA SER A 333 8.22 -18.05 5.52
C SER A 333 8.91 -19.39 5.74
N SER A 334 8.30 -20.50 5.34
CA SER A 334 8.86 -21.84 5.60
C SER A 334 10.08 -22.19 4.75
N THR A 335 10.20 -21.60 3.55
CA THR A 335 11.34 -21.79 2.66
C THR A 335 12.32 -20.62 2.70
N GLY A 336 11.97 -19.55 3.41
CA GLY A 336 12.80 -18.36 3.50
C GLY A 336 13.01 -17.67 2.15
N THR A 337 11.95 -17.56 1.34
CA THR A 337 12.04 -17.01 -0.02
C THR A 337 11.15 -15.79 -0.24
N VAL A 338 11.66 -14.88 -1.08
CA VAL A 338 10.86 -13.87 -1.78
C VAL A 338 10.81 -14.29 -3.24
N MET A 339 9.61 -14.45 -3.77
CA MET A 339 9.37 -15.02 -5.09
C MET A 339 8.63 -14.02 -5.98
N ARG A 340 8.73 -14.20 -7.30
CA ARG A 340 7.91 -13.48 -8.27
C ARG A 340 7.43 -14.38 -9.41
N ALA A 341 6.36 -13.97 -10.06
CA ALA A 341 5.92 -14.49 -11.36
C ALA A 341 5.16 -13.40 -12.12
N PRO A 342 5.09 -13.47 -13.46
CA PRO A 342 4.24 -12.56 -14.22
C PRO A 342 2.78 -12.67 -13.78
N LYS A 343 2.04 -11.56 -13.92
CA LYS A 343 0.58 -11.58 -13.78
C LYS A 343 -0.08 -12.52 -14.80
N VAL A 344 -1.32 -12.92 -14.52
CA VAL A 344 -2.11 -13.80 -15.40
C VAL A 344 -2.13 -13.24 -16.83
N GLY A 345 -1.70 -14.05 -17.80
CA GLY A 345 -1.57 -13.67 -19.21
C GLY A 345 -0.14 -13.55 -19.73
N GLY A 346 0.87 -13.53 -18.85
CA GLY A 346 2.27 -13.71 -19.20
C GLY A 346 2.72 -15.14 -18.91
N GLN A 347 2.99 -15.95 -19.94
CA GLN A 347 3.62 -17.27 -19.77
C GLN A 347 5.03 -17.07 -19.20
N GLY A 348 5.23 -17.23 -17.90
CA GLY A 348 6.56 -17.12 -17.31
C GLY A 348 6.73 -17.97 -16.07
N GLU A 349 7.99 -18.33 -15.83
CA GLU A 349 8.41 -19.18 -14.72
C GLU A 349 8.41 -18.40 -13.39
N VAL A 350 8.08 -19.12 -12.33
CA VAL A 350 8.23 -18.63 -10.95
C VAL A 350 9.73 -18.46 -10.67
N THR A 351 10.14 -17.25 -10.29
CA THR A 351 11.54 -16.90 -10.00
C THR A 351 11.73 -16.61 -8.53
N ALA A 352 12.73 -17.24 -7.89
CA ALA A 352 13.18 -16.83 -6.57
C ALA A 352 14.04 -15.57 -6.68
N LEU A 353 13.63 -14.49 -6.03
CA LEU A 353 14.42 -13.26 -5.90
C LEU A 353 15.38 -13.35 -4.73
N VAL A 354 14.91 -13.92 -3.63
CA VAL A 354 15.66 -14.05 -2.38
C VAL A 354 15.52 -15.48 -1.90
N THR A 355 16.60 -16.04 -1.37
CA THR A 355 16.64 -17.34 -0.70
C THR A 355 17.38 -17.23 0.62
N GLY A 356 16.96 -18.00 1.63
CA GLY A 356 17.62 -18.02 2.93
C GLY A 356 17.25 -16.86 3.85
N ALA A 357 16.16 -16.15 3.58
CA ALA A 357 15.59 -15.19 4.53
C ALA A 357 15.04 -15.95 5.77
N PRO A 358 15.35 -15.55 7.01
CA PRO A 358 14.89 -16.24 8.21
C PRO A 358 13.39 -16.49 8.29
N ASN A 359 12.57 -15.44 8.12
CA ASN A 359 11.11 -15.49 8.25
C ASN A 359 10.45 -14.33 7.49
N PRO A 360 10.56 -14.28 6.15
CA PRO A 360 9.98 -13.17 5.37
C PRO A 360 8.46 -13.14 5.51
N ARG A 361 7.90 -11.97 5.84
CA ARG A 361 6.46 -11.77 6.06
C ARG A 361 5.87 -10.66 5.20
N GLY A 362 5.90 -9.41 5.66
CA GLY A 362 5.31 -8.28 4.95
C GLY A 362 6.06 -8.01 3.66
N ILE A 363 5.35 -7.63 2.60
CA ILE A 363 5.96 -7.27 1.31
C ILE A 363 5.17 -6.15 0.64
N VAL A 364 5.89 -5.19 0.08
CA VAL A 364 5.36 -4.12 -0.78
C VAL A 364 6.30 -3.88 -1.95
N ALA A 365 5.76 -3.42 -3.07
CA ALA A 365 6.52 -3.15 -4.28
C ALA A 365 6.09 -1.82 -4.90
N ASP A 366 7.07 -1.10 -5.46
CA ASP A 366 6.84 0.06 -6.31
C ASP A 366 7.96 0.17 -7.36
N ARG A 367 7.98 1.27 -8.11
CA ARG A 367 9.00 1.55 -9.14
C ARG A 367 10.44 1.61 -8.60
N THR A 368 10.61 1.79 -7.29
CA THR A 368 11.92 1.94 -6.63
C THR A 368 12.46 0.62 -6.08
N GLY A 369 11.65 -0.44 -6.04
CA GLY A 369 12.06 -1.77 -5.64
C GLY A 369 10.96 -2.60 -4.96
N VAL A 370 11.36 -3.76 -4.47
CA VAL A 370 10.52 -4.62 -3.62
C VAL A 370 11.11 -4.63 -2.21
N TYR A 371 10.28 -4.33 -1.23
CA TYR A 371 10.64 -4.24 0.17
C TYR A 371 9.95 -5.34 0.94
N TRP A 372 10.64 -5.93 1.90
CA TRP A 372 10.02 -6.92 2.78
C TRP A 372 10.52 -6.81 4.22
N THR A 373 9.65 -7.24 5.12
CA THR A 373 9.95 -7.39 6.55
C THR A 373 10.24 -8.85 6.86
N ASP A 374 11.06 -9.05 7.89
CA ASP A 374 11.37 -10.34 8.43
C ASP A 374 11.47 -10.18 9.96
N PRO A 375 10.50 -10.68 10.74
CA PRO A 375 10.47 -10.48 12.19
C PRO A 375 11.61 -11.18 12.95
N GLU A 376 12.30 -12.13 12.31
CA GLU A 376 13.49 -12.80 12.85
C GLU A 376 14.80 -12.14 12.39
N SER A 377 14.70 -11.19 11.44
CA SER A 377 15.76 -10.26 11.07
C SER A 377 15.66 -8.97 11.88
N VAL A 378 16.79 -8.29 12.03
CA VAL A 378 16.84 -6.92 12.58
C VAL A 378 16.81 -5.86 11.48
N ASN A 379 16.45 -6.22 10.25
CA ASN A 379 16.54 -5.36 9.10
C ASN A 379 15.25 -5.40 8.28
N ILE A 380 14.89 -4.26 7.70
CA ILE A 380 13.96 -4.20 6.56
C ILE A 380 14.81 -4.26 5.30
N MET A 381 14.46 -5.19 4.42
CA MET A 381 15.26 -5.51 3.26
C MET A 381 14.63 -4.96 1.99
N LYS A 382 15.47 -4.74 0.97
CA LYS A 382 15.05 -4.25 -0.34
C LYS A 382 15.82 -4.97 -1.44
N ILE A 383 15.13 -5.20 -2.55
CA ILE A 383 15.75 -5.49 -3.84
C ILE A 383 15.49 -4.30 -4.76
N TRP A 384 16.59 -3.70 -5.24
CA TRP A 384 16.52 -2.55 -6.14
C TRP A 384 16.16 -2.98 -7.56
N PRO A 385 15.78 -2.03 -8.44
CA PRO A 385 15.37 -2.34 -9.79
C PRO A 385 16.45 -3.04 -10.62
N ASN A 386 17.72 -2.99 -10.25
CA ASN A 386 18.79 -3.71 -10.94
C ASN A 386 19.09 -5.10 -10.35
N GLY A 387 18.27 -5.62 -9.42
CA GLY A 387 18.44 -6.96 -8.85
C GLY A 387 19.37 -7.04 -7.65
N ILE A 388 20.08 -5.96 -7.31
CA ILE A 388 20.89 -5.93 -6.10
C ILE A 388 19.97 -5.98 -4.89
N GLN A 389 20.39 -6.77 -3.90
CA GLN A 389 19.71 -6.93 -2.62
C GLN A 389 20.49 -6.20 -1.55
N GLY A 390 19.79 -5.69 -0.55
CA GLY A 390 20.45 -5.04 0.56
C GLY A 390 19.51 -4.61 1.66
N THR A 391 20.09 -3.95 2.64
CA THR A 391 19.38 -3.47 3.82
C THR A 391 18.82 -2.09 3.56
N PHE A 392 17.50 -1.95 3.52
CA PHE A 392 16.84 -0.63 3.41
C PHE A 392 16.93 0.14 4.72
N VAL A 393 16.59 -0.52 5.83
CA VAL A 393 16.71 0.03 7.18
C VAL A 393 17.31 -1.04 8.09
N ALA A 394 18.30 -0.64 8.89
CA ALA A 394 19.02 -1.54 9.79
C ALA A 394 18.68 -1.31 11.26
N ARG A 395 18.68 -2.41 12.03
CA ARG A 395 18.49 -2.48 13.49
C ARG A 395 17.07 -2.18 13.99
N GLU A 396 16.10 -2.67 13.23
CA GLU A 396 14.69 -2.70 13.60
C GLU A 396 14.39 -3.85 14.57
N ALA A 397 13.42 -3.65 15.46
CA ALA A 397 13.03 -4.64 16.46
C ALA A 397 11.84 -5.46 15.96
N SER A 398 12.11 -6.58 15.28
CA SER A 398 11.08 -7.50 14.75
C SER A 398 10.03 -6.79 13.88
N PRO A 399 10.43 -6.22 12.73
CA PRO A 399 9.50 -5.55 11.83
C PRO A 399 8.47 -6.55 11.26
N TYR A 400 7.21 -6.14 11.17
CA TYR A 400 6.11 -7.01 10.75
C TYR A 400 5.30 -6.46 9.58
N GLY A 401 4.40 -5.51 9.84
CA GLY A 401 3.57 -4.88 8.82
C GLY A 401 4.40 -3.89 8.02
N ILE A 402 4.12 -3.75 6.74
CA ILE A 402 4.79 -2.79 5.86
C ILE A 402 3.79 -2.17 4.89
N ALA A 403 3.91 -0.86 4.68
CA ALA A 403 3.16 -0.08 3.71
C ALA A 403 4.08 0.98 3.08
N LEU A 404 3.66 1.54 1.95
CA LEU A 404 4.37 2.65 1.31
C LEU A 404 3.38 3.65 0.74
N ASP A 405 3.80 4.91 0.66
CA ASP A 405 3.12 5.95 -0.14
C ASP A 405 3.99 6.34 -1.33
N ALA A 406 3.99 7.58 -1.82
CA ALA A 406 4.90 7.98 -2.90
C ALA A 406 6.36 8.18 -2.43
N GLU A 407 6.57 8.55 -1.16
CA GLU A 407 7.82 9.11 -0.65
C GLU A 407 8.51 8.21 0.40
N ARG A 408 7.74 7.44 1.15
CA ARG A 408 8.21 6.73 2.34
C ARG A 408 7.74 5.28 2.38
N VAL A 409 8.49 4.49 3.14
CA VAL A 409 8.10 3.17 3.62
C VAL A 409 7.76 3.29 5.10
N TYR A 410 6.69 2.63 5.51
CA TYR A 410 6.16 2.61 6.87
C TYR A 410 6.09 1.18 7.36
N TRP A 411 6.35 0.96 8.64
CA TRP A 411 6.29 -0.39 9.21
C TRP A 411 5.85 -0.39 10.67
N THR A 412 5.40 -1.55 11.11
CA THR A 412 5.19 -1.87 12.53
C THR A 412 6.39 -2.63 13.07
N ASN A 413 6.74 -2.33 14.32
CA ASN A 413 7.86 -2.92 15.05
C ASN A 413 7.40 -3.41 16.42
N GLY A 414 8.14 -4.35 16.99
CA GLY A 414 8.03 -4.77 18.38
C GLY A 414 6.76 -5.58 18.64
N LEU A 415 6.67 -6.77 18.04
CA LEU A 415 5.65 -7.76 18.37
C LEU A 415 5.57 -8.00 19.89
N GLY A 416 4.36 -8.19 20.41
CA GLY A 416 4.10 -8.30 21.85
C GLY A 416 3.87 -6.94 22.53
N SER A 417 4.90 -6.32 23.13
CA SER A 417 4.71 -5.09 23.92
C SER A 417 5.77 -4.02 23.65
N ASN A 418 5.38 -2.75 23.83
CA ASN A 418 6.21 -1.58 23.54
C ASN A 418 6.61 -1.45 22.06
N GLY A 419 5.72 -1.87 21.16
CA GLY A 419 5.89 -1.71 19.72
C GLY A 419 5.89 -0.25 19.27
N THR A 420 6.44 -0.03 18.08
CA THR A 420 6.55 1.29 17.45
C THR A 420 5.96 1.28 16.04
N ILE A 421 5.53 2.46 15.60
CA ILE A 421 5.17 2.73 14.21
C ILE A 421 6.23 3.66 13.65
N GLU A 422 6.92 3.23 12.60
CA GLU A 422 8.11 3.90 12.08
C GLU A 422 8.05 4.11 10.58
N SER A 423 8.93 4.99 10.07
CA SER A 423 9.08 5.22 8.63
C SER A 423 10.46 5.72 8.25
N ALA A 424 10.81 5.52 6.98
CA ALA A 424 12.00 6.06 6.34
C ALA A 424 11.70 6.49 4.89
N PRO A 425 12.41 7.50 4.35
CA PRO A 425 12.39 7.82 2.92
C PRO A 425 12.90 6.65 2.07
N LYS A 426 12.41 6.52 0.82
CA LYS A 426 12.62 5.36 -0.05
C LYS A 426 14.00 5.18 -0.67
#